data_AF-A0A2D6U0U6-F1
#
_entry.id   AF-A0A2D6U0U6-F1
#
_cell.length_a   1.000
_cell.length_b   1.000
_cell.length_c   1.000
_cell.angle_alpha   90.00
_cell.angle_beta   90.00
_cell.angle_gamma   90.00
#
_symmetry.space_group_name_H-M   'P 1'
#
loop_
_entity.id
_entity.type
_entity.pdbx_description
1 polymer ?
#
loop_
_entity_poly.entity_id
_entity_poly.type
_entity_poly.pdbx_seq_one_letter_code
_entity_poly.pdbx_strand_id
1 'polypeptide(L)'
;MDADFLKEVEQFVNLKTSVQVKKQNALERANNKLIFAYQGGLFKADSSLIIFVKLHDSKRDLILLDQNSTPILITDITAFVDQAESCYYEAMNEYYQLYEELKHQRTVKKVMDNE
;
A
#
# COMPACT_ATOMS: atom_id res chain seq x y z
N MET A 1 39.63 2.02 -20.52
CA MET A 1 38.40 1.93 -19.70
C MET A 1 38.09 0.45 -19.62
N ASP A 2 38.25 -0.16 -18.45
CA ASP A 2 38.16 -1.62 -18.30
C ASP A 2 36.75 -2.13 -18.56
N ALA A 3 36.65 -3.17 -19.38
CA ALA A 3 35.37 -3.79 -19.74
C ALA A 3 34.66 -4.41 -18.52
N ASP A 4 35.42 -4.82 -17.50
CA ASP A 4 34.87 -5.38 -16.27
C ASP A 4 34.23 -4.31 -15.38
N PHE A 5 34.85 -3.14 -15.26
CA PHE A 5 34.27 -1.98 -14.57
C PHE A 5 32.95 -1.54 -15.22
N LEU A 6 32.88 -1.52 -16.55
CA LEU A 6 31.65 -1.18 -17.27
C LEU A 6 30.52 -2.20 -16.99
N LYS A 7 30.83 -3.51 -16.97
CA LYS A 7 29.86 -4.55 -16.62
C LYS A 7 29.36 -4.42 -15.18
N GLU A 8 30.24 -4.11 -14.24
CA GLU A 8 29.88 -3.93 -12.83
C GLU A 8 28.94 -2.72 -12.64
N VAL A 9 29.26 -1.59 -13.28
CA VAL A 9 28.41 -0.40 -13.29
C VAL A 9 27.04 -0.70 -13.90
N GLU A 10 26.99 -1.42 -15.02
CA GLU A 10 25.75 -1.82 -15.68
C GLU A 10 24.88 -2.71 -14.77
N GLN A 11 25.47 -3.71 -14.12
CA GLN A 11 24.78 -4.57 -13.15
C GLN A 11 24.22 -3.77 -11.97
N PHE A 12 24.99 -2.80 -11.48
CA PHE A 12 24.57 -1.94 -10.37
C PHE A 12 23.39 -1.02 -10.75
N VAL A 13 23.43 -0.40 -11.93
CA VAL A 13 22.34 0.42 -12.46
C VAL A 13 21.08 -0.42 -12.66
N ASN A 14 21.19 -1.60 -13.28
CA ASN A 14 20.07 -2.50 -13.52
C ASN A 14 19.40 -2.96 -12.21
N LEU A 15 20.20 -3.29 -11.19
CA LEU A 15 19.68 -3.66 -9.88
C LEU A 15 18.92 -2.51 -9.21
N LYS A 16 19.48 -1.29 -9.21
CA LYS A 16 18.83 -0.12 -8.61
C LYS A 16 17.48 0.16 -9.26
N THR A 17 17.43 0.13 -10.58
CA THR A 17 16.21 0.30 -11.36
C THR A 17 15.19 -0.79 -11.02
N SER A 18 15.61 -2.06 -10.96
CA SER A 18 14.74 -3.19 -10.61
C SER A 18 14.13 -3.04 -9.22
N VAL A 19 14.92 -2.67 -8.20
CA VAL A 19 14.41 -2.46 -6.83
C VAL A 19 13.39 -1.32 -6.79
N GLN A 20 13.65 -0.23 -7.51
CA GLN A 20 12.72 0.91 -7.56
C GLN A 20 11.39 0.52 -8.22
N VAL A 21 11.43 -0.23 -9.33
CA VAL A 21 10.23 -0.73 -10.01
C VAL A 21 9.44 -1.67 -9.10
N LYS A 22 10.12 -2.61 -8.41
CA LYS A 22 9.46 -3.52 -7.46
C LYS A 22 8.74 -2.77 -6.34
N LYS A 23 9.40 -1.75 -5.77
CA LYS A 23 8.79 -0.91 -4.73
C LYS A 23 7.56 -0.16 -5.26
N GLN A 24 7.65 0.43 -6.45
CA GLN A 24 6.55 1.17 -7.06
C GLN A 24 5.34 0.25 -7.32
N ASN A 25 5.56 -0.90 -7.95
CA ASN A 25 4.51 -1.87 -8.23
C ASN A 25 3.81 -2.36 -6.95
N ALA A 26 4.57 -2.52 -5.87
CA ALA A 26 4.02 -2.94 -4.58
C ALA A 26 3.17 -1.86 -3.93
N LEU A 27 3.59 -0.61 -4.03
CA LEU A 27 2.80 0.53 -3.54
C LEU A 27 1.49 0.67 -4.34
N GLU A 28 1.53 0.51 -5.65
CA GLU A 28 0.33 0.50 -6.49
C GLU A 28 -0.62 -0.65 -6.11
N ARG A 29 -0.06 -1.85 -5.91
CA ARG A 29 -0.82 -3.01 -5.45
C ARG A 29 -1.46 -2.77 -4.08
N ALA A 30 -0.73 -2.17 -3.14
CA ALA A 30 -1.26 -1.81 -1.83
C ALA A 30 -2.39 -0.79 -1.96
N ASN A 31 -2.21 0.25 -2.78
CA ASN A 31 -3.27 1.23 -3.04
C ASN A 31 -4.53 0.61 -3.64
N ASN A 32 -4.39 -0.35 -4.55
CA ASN A 32 -5.52 -1.08 -5.12
C ASN A 32 -6.21 -1.95 -4.07
N LYS A 33 -5.43 -2.59 -3.19
CA LYS A 33 -5.96 -3.39 -2.09
C LYS A 33 -6.71 -2.57 -1.04
N LEU A 34 -6.46 -1.26 -0.94
CA LEU A 34 -7.24 -0.36 -0.09
C LEU A 34 -8.65 -0.10 -0.63
N ILE A 35 -8.96 -0.49 -1.87
CA ILE A 35 -10.28 -0.30 -2.45
C ILE A 35 -11.16 -1.47 -2.06
N PHE A 36 -12.30 -1.17 -1.42
CA PHE A 36 -13.29 -2.17 -1.02
C PHE A 36 -14.70 -1.72 -1.39
N ALA A 37 -15.57 -2.69 -1.62
CA ALA A 37 -16.98 -2.46 -1.88
C ALA A 37 -17.79 -2.58 -0.58
N TYR A 38 -18.71 -1.65 -0.35
CA TYR A 38 -19.66 -1.71 0.76
C TYR A 38 -21.01 -1.13 0.31
N GLN A 39 -22.08 -1.92 0.46
CA GLN A 39 -23.45 -1.55 0.04
C GLN A 39 -23.56 -0.95 -1.38
N GLY A 40 -22.79 -1.49 -2.32
CA GLY A 40 -22.79 -1.04 -3.72
C GLY A 40 -21.94 0.21 -4.01
N GLY A 41 -21.37 0.85 -2.98
CA GLY A 41 -20.36 1.90 -3.13
C GLY A 41 -18.93 1.35 -3.12
N LEU A 42 -18.01 2.08 -3.75
CA LEU A 42 -16.57 1.82 -3.66
C LEU A 42 -15.89 2.84 -2.76
N PHE A 43 -15.12 2.36 -1.78
CA PHE A 43 -14.42 3.19 -0.82
C PHE A 43 -12.93 2.86 -0.80
N LYS A 44 -12.12 3.85 -0.43
CA LYS A 44 -10.69 3.67 -0.17
C LYS A 44 -10.47 3.68 1.33
N ALA A 45 -10.01 2.55 1.87
CA ALA A 45 -9.69 2.36 3.29
C ALA A 45 -8.43 3.12 3.72
N ASP A 46 -8.33 4.43 3.45
CA ASP A 46 -7.25 5.24 3.99
C ASP A 46 -7.50 5.62 5.46
N SER A 47 -6.45 6.07 6.13
CA SER A 47 -6.53 6.43 7.55
C SER A 47 -7.51 7.57 7.82
N SER A 48 -7.72 8.48 6.86
CA SER A 48 -8.63 9.60 7.03
C SER A 48 -10.08 9.12 7.02
N LEU A 49 -10.45 8.25 6.08
CA LEU A 49 -11.77 7.63 6.04
C LEU A 49 -12.03 6.81 7.31
N ILE A 50 -11.08 5.94 7.68
CA ILE A 50 -11.23 5.06 8.84
C ILE A 50 -11.42 5.87 10.12
N ILE A 51 -10.57 6.89 10.35
CA ILE A 51 -10.68 7.75 11.54
C ILE A 51 -11.98 8.55 11.51
N PHE A 52 -12.37 9.10 10.36
CA PHE A 52 -13.62 9.85 10.24
C PHE A 52 -14.83 9.00 10.64
N VAL A 53 -14.93 7.78 10.12
CA VAL A 53 -16.05 6.87 10.44
C VAL A 53 -15.95 6.34 11.87
N LYS A 54 -14.75 6.07 12.39
CA LYS A 54 -14.56 5.67 13.79
C LYS A 54 -14.98 6.72 14.81
N LEU A 55 -14.82 8.01 14.48
CA LEU A 55 -15.21 9.12 15.35
C LEU A 55 -16.69 9.50 15.22
N HIS A 56 -17.40 8.94 14.25
CA HIS A 56 -18.83 9.16 14.06
C HIS A 56 -19.65 8.46 15.16
N ASP A 57 -20.83 9.01 15.47
CA ASP A 57 -21.77 8.42 16.44
C ASP A 57 -22.37 7.13 15.85
N SER A 58 -22.00 5.98 16.41
CA SER A 58 -22.45 4.66 15.93
C SER A 58 -23.96 4.43 16.03
N LYS A 59 -24.70 5.31 16.73
CA LYS A 59 -26.16 5.26 16.81
C LYS A 59 -26.87 6.00 15.67
N ARG A 60 -26.11 6.64 14.77
CA ARG A 60 -26.66 7.43 13.67
C ARG A 60 -26.12 6.90 12.35
N ASP A 61 -27.00 6.86 11.36
CA ASP A 61 -26.57 6.60 9.99
C ASP A 61 -25.59 7.69 9.52
N LEU A 62 -24.68 7.30 8.63
CA LEU A 62 -23.69 8.19 8.03
C LEU A 62 -23.84 8.15 6.51
N ILE A 63 -23.89 9.29 5.86
CA ILE A 63 -23.86 9.36 4.39
C ILE A 63 -22.44 9.73 3.96
N LEU A 64 -21.85 8.88 3.10
CA LEU A 64 -20.53 9.09 2.53
C LEU A 64 -20.62 9.15 1.01
N LEU A 65 -19.70 9.89 0.39
CA LEU A 65 -19.46 9.78 -1.04
C LEU A 65 -18.50 8.63 -1.30
N ASP A 66 -18.87 7.76 -2.22
CA ASP A 66 -17.99 6.74 -2.76
C ASP A 66 -16.96 7.36 -3.72
N GLN A 67 -16.03 6.56 -4.26
CA GLN A 67 -15.01 7.02 -5.21
C GLN A 67 -15.59 7.64 -6.49
N ASN A 68 -16.84 7.34 -6.84
CA ASN A 68 -17.55 7.88 -7.99
C ASN A 68 -18.45 9.07 -7.62
N SER A 69 -18.29 9.64 -6.43
CA SER A 69 -19.14 10.71 -5.89
C SER A 69 -20.62 10.31 -5.76
N THR A 70 -20.89 9.02 -5.60
CA THR A 70 -22.23 8.50 -5.33
C THR A 70 -22.48 8.57 -3.82
N PRO A 71 -23.59 9.16 -3.36
CA PRO A 71 -23.94 9.15 -1.94
C PRO A 71 -24.42 7.76 -1.52
N ILE A 72 -23.81 7.22 -0.48
CA ILE A 72 -24.13 5.89 0.07
C ILE A 72 -24.48 6.06 1.55
N LEU A 73 -25.60 5.47 1.96
CA LEU A 73 -26.03 5.43 3.36
C LEU A 73 -25.34 4.26 4.06
N ILE A 74 -24.60 4.55 5.12
CA ILE A 74 -23.95 3.56 5.98
C ILE A 74 -24.77 3.45 7.27
N THR A 75 -25.51 2.35 7.41
CA THR A 75 -26.37 2.07 8.56
C THR A 75 -25.65 1.27 9.65
N ASP A 76 -24.62 0.50 9.29
CA ASP A 76 -23.81 -0.29 10.22
C ASP A 76 -22.36 0.23 10.21
N ILE A 77 -22.12 1.22 11.07
CA ILE A 77 -20.82 1.88 11.23
C ILE A 77 -19.74 0.90 11.65
N THR A 78 -20.06 -0.04 12.56
CA THR A 78 -19.11 -1.02 13.07
C THR A 78 -18.66 -1.96 11.94
N ALA A 79 -19.59 -2.53 11.19
CA ALA A 79 -19.26 -3.42 10.07
C ALA A 79 -18.46 -2.70 8.97
N PHE A 80 -18.77 -1.44 8.69
CA PHE A 80 -18.01 -0.62 7.74
C PHE A 80 -16.56 -0.44 8.19
N VAL A 81 -16.35 -0.05 9.46
CA VAL A 81 -15.03 0.17 10.04
C VAL A 81 -14.22 -1.13 10.06
N ASP A 82 -14.82 -2.24 10.50
CA ASP A 82 -14.14 -3.53 10.56
C ASP A 82 -13.63 -3.97 9.17
N GLN A 83 -14.45 -3.80 8.13
CA GLN A 83 -14.05 -4.12 6.76
C GLN A 83 -12.94 -3.17 6.25
N ALA A 84 -13.07 -1.87 6.53
CA ALA A 84 -12.07 -0.88 6.14
C ALA A 84 -10.72 -1.13 6.84
N GLU A 85 -10.72 -1.43 8.14
CA GLU A 85 -9.50 -1.74 8.88
C GLU A 85 -8.86 -3.05 8.41
N SER A 86 -9.63 -4.10 8.17
CA SER A 86 -9.11 -5.36 7.61
C SER A 86 -8.40 -5.12 6.28
N CYS A 87 -9.06 -4.38 5.38
CA CYS A 87 -8.53 -3.98 4.08
C CYS A 87 -7.22 -3.17 4.21
N TYR A 88 -7.18 -2.21 5.14
CA TYR A 88 -5.99 -1.42 5.43
C TYR A 88 -4.83 -2.25 5.97
N TYR A 89 -5.08 -3.10 6.97
CA TYR A 89 -4.04 -3.93 7.57
C TYR A 89 -3.46 -4.92 6.57
N GLU A 90 -4.29 -5.59 5.77
CA GLU A 90 -3.82 -6.49 4.72
C GLU A 90 -2.93 -5.78 3.70
N ALA A 91 -3.37 -4.62 3.20
CA ALA A 91 -2.62 -3.85 2.21
C ALA A 91 -1.28 -3.34 2.75
N MET A 92 -1.28 -2.76 3.96
CA MET A 92 -0.08 -2.16 4.55
C MET A 92 0.91 -3.20 5.05
N ASN A 93 0.45 -4.30 5.65
CA ASN A 93 1.34 -5.37 6.11
C ASN A 93 2.07 -6.01 4.93
N GLU A 94 1.37 -6.28 3.84
CA GLU A 94 1.98 -6.84 2.64
C GLU A 94 2.99 -5.89 2.00
N TYR A 95 2.66 -4.60 1.91
CA TYR A 95 3.60 -3.60 1.41
C TYR A 95 4.84 -3.49 2.31
N TYR A 96 4.64 -3.52 3.63
CA TYR A 96 5.72 -3.46 4.61
C TYR A 96 6.65 -4.67 4.50
N GLN A 97 6.12 -5.88 4.37
CA GLN A 97 6.92 -7.10 4.18
C GLN A 97 7.84 -6.97 2.95
N LEU A 98 7.29 -6.61 1.79
CA LEU A 98 8.10 -6.43 0.59
C LEU A 98 9.12 -5.30 0.76
N TYR A 99 8.73 -4.20 1.42
CA TYR A 99 9.64 -3.09 1.66
C TYR A 99 10.85 -3.52 2.48
N GLU A 100 10.66 -4.30 3.56
CA GLU A 100 11.75 -4.82 4.37
C GLU A 100 12.61 -5.84 3.59
N GLU A 101 12.01 -6.69 2.76
CA GLU A 101 12.76 -7.60 1.86
C GLU A 101 13.69 -6.83 0.90
N LEU A 102 13.16 -5.78 0.24
CA LEU A 102 13.94 -4.94 -0.68
C LEU A 102 15.06 -4.19 0.04
N LYS A 103 14.83 -3.78 1.29
CA LYS A 103 15.82 -3.14 2.15
C LYS A 103 16.93 -4.11 2.55
N HIS A 104 16.60 -5.35 2.92
CA HIS A 104 17.59 -6.38 3.22
C HIS A 104 18.49 -6.71 2.02
N GLN A 105 17.92 -6.83 0.82
CA GLN A 105 18.69 -7.05 -0.42
C GLN A 105 19.74 -5.96 -0.67
N ARG A 106 19.41 -4.70 -0.36
CA ARG A 106 20.37 -3.58 -0.46
C ARG A 106 21.52 -3.68 0.55
N THR A 107 21.22 -4.11 1.78
CA THR A 107 22.23 -4.26 2.83
C THR A 107 23.20 -5.40 2.55
N VAL A 108 22.70 -6.58 2.14
CA VAL A 108 23.55 -7.74 1.81
C VAL A 108 24.53 -7.40 0.69
N LYS A 109 24.05 -6.74 -0.37
CA LYS A 109 24.93 -6.32 -1.47
C LYS A 109 26.00 -5.33 -1.03
N LYS A 110 25.67 -4.36 -0.18
CA LYS A 110 26.64 -3.40 0.35
C LYS A 110 27.75 -4.07 1.17
N VAL A 111 27.45 -5.19 1.84
CA VAL A 111 28.48 -5.97 2.56
C VAL A 111 29.38 -6.70 1.57
N MET A 112 28.81 -7.33 0.54
CA MET A 112 29.57 -8.05 -0.49
C MET A 112 30.45 -7.14 -1.36
N ASP A 113 30.01 -5.91 -1.64
CA ASP A 113 30.78 -4.93 -2.43
C ASP A 113 31.94 -4.28 -1.62
N ASN A 114 32.01 -4.50 -0.30
CA ASN A 114 33.04 -3.96 0.61
C ASN A 114 34.10 -5.00 1.04
N GLU A 115 33.98 -6.25 0.58
CA GLU A 115 34.97 -7.33 0.74
C GLU A 115 35.74 -7.57 -0.57
#